data_AF-D3SU76-F1
#
_entry.id   AF-D3SU76-F1
#
_cell.length_a   1.000
_cell.length_b   1.000
_cell.length_c   1.000
_cell.angle_alpha   90.00
_cell.angle_beta   90.00
_cell.angle_gamma   90.00
#
_symmetry.space_group_name_H-M   'P 1'
#
loop_
_entity.id
_entity.type
_entity.pdbx_description
1 polymer ?
#
loop_
_entity_poly.entity_id
_entity_poly.type
_entity_poly.pdbx_seq_one_letter_code
_entity_poly.pdbx_strand_id
1 'polypeptide(L)' 'MDRTDVFLALITFLLAALVYEVSDPNTPGIIAVPVLLLLYSIPIYLGAAFVFKLAAAESPIADQAERGSETNDRDS' A
#
# COMPACT_ATOMS: atom_id res chain seq x y z
N MET A 1 4.26 7.01 -0.41
CA MET A 1 4.04 6.87 1.04
C MET A 1 5.38 6.76 1.70
N ASP A 2 5.64 7.69 2.60
CA ASP A 2 6.82 7.64 3.45
C ASP A 2 6.61 6.58 4.54
N ARG A 3 7.70 6.12 5.16
CA ARG A 3 7.61 5.11 6.23
C ARG A 3 6.65 5.52 7.34
N THR A 4 6.58 6.82 7.64
CA THR A 4 5.67 7.41 8.63
C THR A 4 4.21 7.22 8.25
N ASP A 5 3.85 7.38 6.97
CA ASP A 5 2.47 7.24 6.52
C ASP A 5 1.99 5.79 6.65
N VAL A 6 2.85 4.83 6.31
CA VAL A 6 2.56 3.39 6.47
C VAL A 6 2.41 3.04 7.94
N PHE A 7 3.31 3.54 8.79
CA PHE A 7 3.25 3.31 10.23
C PHE A 7 1.97 3.89 10.84
N LEU A 8 1.61 5.11 10.45
CA LEU A 8 0.38 5.76 10.91
C LEU A 8 -0.85 4.97 10.45
N ALA A 9 -0.89 4.56 9.17
CA ALA A 9 -1.96 3.73 8.62
C ALA A 9 -2.14 2.44 9.41
N LEU A 10 -1.06 1.74 9.75
CA LEU A 10 -1.09 0.53 10.57
C LEU A 10 -1.63 0.79 11.97
N ILE A 11 -1.19 1.86 12.64
CA ILE A 11 -1.71 2.22 13.97
C ILE A 11 -3.21 2.55 13.89
N THR A 12 -3.65 3.37 12.94
CA THR A 12 -5.08 3.67 12.77
C THR A 12 -5.92 2.43 12.47
N PHE A 13 -5.39 1.50 11.67
CA PHE A 13 -6.07 0.23 11.40
C PHE A 13 -6.18 -0.62 12.66
N LEU A 14 -5.10 -0.77 13.43
CA LEU A 14 -5.11 -1.53 14.68
C LEU A 14 -6.03 -0.90 15.72
N LEU A 15 -6.05 0.43 15.82
CA LEU A 15 -6.99 1.15 16.69
C LEU A 15 -8.44 0.92 16.25
N ALA A 16 -8.74 1.01 14.96
CA ALA A 16 -10.08 0.75 14.44
C ALA A 16 -10.51 -0.71 14.69
N ALA A 17 -9.62 -1.67 14.48
CA ALA A 17 -9.86 -3.09 14.77
C ALA A 17 -10.14 -3.33 16.25
N LEU A 18 -9.38 -2.68 17.14
CA LEU A 18 -9.62 -2.75 18.58
C LEU A 18 -10.97 -2.15 18.95
N VAL A 19 -11.31 -0.98 18.40
CA VAL A 19 -12.62 -0.36 18.63
C VAL A 19 -13.73 -1.30 18.16
N TYR A 20 -13.61 -1.91 16.99
CA TYR A 20 -14.59 -2.87 16.47
C TYR A 20 -14.75 -4.10 17.38
N GLU A 21 -13.66 -4.69 17.86
CA GLU A 21 -13.68 -5.88 18.71
C GLU A 21 -14.29 -5.61 20.10
N VAL A 22 -14.01 -4.43 20.66
CA VAL A 22 -14.52 -4.02 21.98
C VAL A 22 -15.94 -3.42 21.89
N SER A 23 -16.43 -3.15 20.68
CA SER A 23 -17.77 -2.61 20.45
C SER A 23 -18.85 -3.63 20.80
N ASP A 24 -19.87 -3.18 21.54
CA ASP A 24 -21.09 -3.96 21.76
C ASP A 24 -21.93 -4.01 20.46
N PRO A 25 -22.73 -5.07 20.22
CA PRO A 25 -23.70 -5.10 19.11
C PRO A 25 -24.65 -3.89 19.03
N ASN A 26 -24.88 -3.19 20.14
CA ASN A 26 -25.70 -1.97 20.20
C ASN A 26 -24.90 -0.68 19.94
N THR A 27 -23.65 -0.77 19.49
CA THR A 27 -22.82 0.40 19.18
C THR A 27 -23.51 1.24 18.10
N PRO A 28 -23.76 2.54 18.35
CA PRO A 28 -24.42 3.41 17.39
C PRO A 28 -23.72 3.41 16.03
N GLY A 29 -24.50 3.35 14.95
CA GLY A 29 -24.00 3.33 13.58
C GLY A 29 -23.10 4.52 13.23
N ILE A 30 -23.28 5.68 13.87
CA ILE A 30 -22.42 6.85 13.68
C ILE A 30 -20.95 6.60 14.11
N ILE A 31 -20.71 5.65 15.02
CA ILE A 31 -19.38 5.21 15.44
C ILE A 31 -18.94 4.00 14.61
N ALA A 32 -19.84 3.02 14.43
CA ALA A 32 -19.52 1.77 13.74
C ALA A 32 -19.17 1.98 12.26
N VAL A 33 -19.88 2.88 11.56
CA VAL A 33 -19.67 3.12 10.12
C VAL A 33 -18.27 3.68 9.82
N PRO A 34 -17.78 4.74 10.49
CA PRO A 34 -16.40 5.18 10.34
C PRO A 34 -15.35 4.10 10.65
N VAL A 35 -15.58 3.31 11.70
CA VAL A 35 -14.67 2.23 12.09
C VAL A 35 -14.58 1.17 10.99
N LEU A 36 -15.73 0.72 10.47
CA LEU A 36 -15.79 -0.24 9.37
C LEU A 36 -15.13 0.31 8.10
N LEU A 37 -15.34 1.59 7.79
CA LEU A 37 -14.66 2.23 6.67
C LEU A 37 -13.13 2.17 6.82
N LEU A 38 -12.60 2.41 8.01
CA LEU A 38 -11.16 2.31 8.27
C LEU A 38 -10.67 0.86 8.15
N LEU A 39 -11.39 -0.11 8.72
CA LEU A 39 -11.04 -1.53 8.64
C LEU A 39 -10.96 -2.04 7.20
N TYR A 40 -11.81 -1.57 6.30
CA TYR A 40 -11.79 -1.99 4.91
C TYR A 40 -10.86 -1.13 4.04
N SER A 41 -10.84 0.19 4.24
CA SER A 41 -10.10 1.10 3.34
C SER A 41 -8.59 1.00 3.51
N ILE A 42 -8.09 0.85 4.75
CA ILE A 42 -6.65 0.82 5.02
C ILE A 42 -5.95 -0.41 4.41
N PRO A 43 -6.43 -1.66 4.61
CA PRO A 43 -5.77 -2.81 4.00
C PRO A 43 -5.86 -2.80 2.47
N ILE A 44 -6.97 -2.32 1.89
CA ILE A 44 -7.11 -2.13 0.44
C ILE A 44 -6.08 -1.13 -0.07
N TYR A 45 -5.95 0.02 0.61
CA TYR A 45 -5.00 1.05 0.26
C TYR A 45 -3.55 0.54 0.33
N LEU A 46 -3.18 -0.16 1.40
CA LEU A 46 -1.85 -0.74 1.57
C LEU A 46 -1.56 -1.82 0.52
N GLY A 47 -2.54 -2.69 0.23
CA GLY A 47 -2.43 -3.70 -0.82
C GLY A 47 -2.22 -3.09 -2.21
N ALA A 48 -3.00 -2.07 -2.57
CA ALA A 48 -2.85 -1.36 -3.83
C ALA A 48 -1.49 -0.67 -3.95
N ALA A 49 -1.04 0.00 -2.88
CA ALA A 49 0.27 0.66 -2.85
C ALA A 49 1.42 -0.35 -2.99
N PHE A 50 1.30 -1.52 -2.37
CA PHE A 50 2.28 -2.60 -2.49
C PHE A 50 2.36 -3.14 -3.91
N VAL A 51 1.21 -3.46 -4.52
CA VAL A 51 1.14 -3.95 -5.91
C VAL A 51 1.71 -2.93 -6.89
N PHE A 52 1.39 -1.65 -6.72
CA PHE A 52 1.92 -0.58 -7.57
C PHE A 52 3.44 -0.45 -7.46
N LYS A 53 3.99 -0.56 -6.24
CA LYS A 53 5.44 -0.57 -6.02
C LYS A 53 6.11 -1.79 -6.64
N LEU A 54 5.49 -2.95 -6.55
CA LEU A 54 6.01 -4.18 -7.15
C LEU A 54 6.03 -4.09 -8.67
N ALA A 55 4.94 -3.62 -9.29
CA ALA A 55 4.86 -3.42 -10.73
C ALA A 55 5.88 -2.38 -11.25
N ALA A 56 6.11 -1.30 -10.48
CA ALA A 56 7.12 -0.30 -10.82
C ALA A 56 8.57 -0.84 -10.71
N ALA A 57 8.81 -1.80 -9.82
CA ALA A 57 10.12 -2.42 -9.63
C ALA A 57 10.48 -3.46 -10.70
N GLU A 58 9.51 -3.90 -11.51
CA GLU A 58 9.72 -4.87 -12.61
C GLU A 58 10.23 -4.20 -13.90
N SER A 59 10.20 -2.86 -13.99
CA SER A 59 10.65 -2.07 -15.15
C SER A 59 12.17 -1.82 -15.36
N PRO A 60 13.14 -2.24 -14.53
CA PRO A 60 14.56 -1.91 -14.80
C PRO A 60 15.27 -2.85 -15.78
N ILE A 61 14.66 -3.95 -16.22
CA ILE A 61 15.35 -4.92 -17.09
C ILE A 61 15.37 -4.47 -18.57
N ALA A 62 14.38 -3.70 -19.02
CA ALA A 62 14.32 -3.23 -20.41
C ALA A 62 15.36 -2.13 -20.73
N ASP A 63 15.65 -1.24 -19.77
CA ASP A 63 16.57 -0.10 -19.99
C ASP A 63 18.07 -0.50 -19.98
N GLN A 64 18.40 -1.69 -19.45
CA GLN A 64 19.77 -2.23 -19.45
C GLN A 64 20.11 -2.97 -20.74
N ALA A 65 19.12 -3.47 -21.49
CA ALA A 65 19.34 -4.19 -22.74
C ALA A 65 19.74 -3.26 -23.90
N GLU A 66 19.19 -2.04 -23.95
CA GLU A 66 19.51 -1.07 -25.02
C GLU A 66 20.89 -0.41 -24.83
N ARG A 67 21.29 -0.08 -23.59
CA ARG A 67 22.62 0.52 -23.32
C ARG A 67 23.79 -0.43 -23.55
N GLY A 68 23.57 -1.74 -23.53
CA GLY A 68 24.59 -2.74 -23.86
C GLY A 68 24.78 -2.92 -25.37
N SER A 69 23.79 -2.56 -26.18
CA SER A 69 23.85 -2.68 -27.65
C SER A 69 24.53 -1.46 -28.28
N GLU A 70 24.25 -0.24 -27.78
CA GLU A 70 24.83 0.99 -28.35
C GLU A 70 26.35 1.14 -28.13
N THR A 71 26.91 0.48 -27.12
CA THR A 71 28.36 0.46 -26.88
C THR A 71 29.10 -0.54 -27.76
N ASN A 72 28.43 -1.58 -28.26
CA ASN A 72 29.04 -2.60 -29.11
C ASN A 72 29.11 -2.19 -30.59
N ASP A 73 28.18 -1.34 -31.05
CA ASP A 73 28.15 -0.83 -32.43
C ASP A 73 29.09 0.36 -32.67
N ARG A 74 29.69 0.94 -31.62
CA ARG A 74 30.68 2.03 -31.76
C ARG A 74 32.13 1.55 -31.88
N ASP A 75 32.37 0.25 -31.77
CA ASP A 75 33.70 -0.36 -31.75
C ASP A 75 33.91 -1.40 -32.88
N SER A 76 33.06 -1.37 -33.92
CA SER A 76 33.15 -2.23 -35.12
C SER A 76 33.43 -1.43 -36.40
#